data_AF-X1BHK8-F1
#
_entry.id   AF-X1BHK8-F1
#
_cell.length_a   1.000
_cell.length_b   1.000
_cell.length_c   1.000
_cell.angle_alpha   90.00
_cell.angle_beta   90.00
_cell.angle_gamma   90.00
#
_symmetry.space_group_name_H-M   'P 1'
#
loop_
_entity.id
_entity.type
_entity.pdbx_description
1 polymer ?
#
loop_
_entity_poly.entity_id
_entity_poly.type
_entity_poly.pdbx_seq_one_letter_code
_entity_poly.pdbx_strand_id
1 'polypeptide(L)'
;MDEICEIAEEHNLFIIEDAAHAVDAEYKGNKIGNISDLTVFSFHPVKNMTTAEGGMVTTNNDKLYEKLLMFRTHGITKDAVNRFGKSST
;
A
#
# COMPACT_ATOMS: atom_id res chain seq x y z
N MET A 1 7.82 -15.29 -8.23
CA MET A 1 7.87 -13.81 -8.28
C MET A 1 8.92 -13.37 -9.27
N ASP A 2 10.09 -13.99 -9.29
CA ASP A 2 11.17 -13.72 -10.25
C ASP A 2 10.67 -13.59 -11.70
N GLU A 3 9.91 -14.57 -12.19
CA GLU A 3 9.42 -14.56 -13.58
C GLU A 3 8.40 -13.44 -13.83
N ILE A 4 7.59 -13.09 -12.82
CA ILE A 4 6.61 -11.99 -12.90
C ILE A 4 7.35 -10.66 -12.89
N CYS A 5 8.37 -10.52 -12.04
CA CYS A 5 9.22 -9.34 -11.97
C CYS A 5 9.97 -9.11 -13.27
N GLU A 6 10.55 -10.15 -13.87
CA GLU A 6 11.24 -10.08 -15.16
C GLU A 6 10.32 -9.55 -16.27
N ILE A 7 9.11 -10.10 -16.39
CA ILE A 7 8.11 -9.63 -17.37
C ILE A 7 7.71 -8.18 -17.10
N ALA A 8 7.49 -7.82 -15.84
CA ALA A 8 7.09 -6.46 -15.47
C ALA A 8 8.19 -5.45 -15.78
N GLU A 9 9.46 -5.78 -15.53
CA GLU A 9 10.61 -4.95 -15.87
C GLU A 9 10.76 -4.78 -17.39
N GLU A 10 10.65 -5.88 -18.16
CA GLU A 10 10.73 -5.85 -19.62
C GLU A 10 9.67 -4.92 -20.25
N HIS A 11 8.46 -4.92 -19.69
CA HIS A 11 7.33 -4.17 -20.22
C HIS A 11 7.04 -2.86 -19.46
N ASN A 12 7.89 -2.47 -18.50
CA ASN A 12 7.71 -1.30 -17.65
C ASN A 12 6.30 -1.24 -17.01
N LEU A 13 5.90 -2.36 -16.41
CA LEU A 13 4.62 -2.55 -15.74
C LEU A 13 4.78 -2.45 -14.22
N PHE A 14 3.73 -1.98 -13.54
CA PHE A 14 3.64 -2.07 -12.09
C PHE A 14 3.21 -3.46 -11.66
N ILE A 15 3.75 -3.94 -10.54
CA ILE A 15 3.30 -5.15 -9.86
C ILE A 15 2.51 -4.76 -8.62
N ILE A 16 1.23 -5.16 -8.59
CA ILE A 16 0.38 -5.04 -7.42
C ILE A 16 0.03 -6.45 -6.95
N GLU A 17 0.48 -6.82 -5.77
CA GLU A 17 0.27 -8.12 -5.16
C GLU A 17 -0.96 -8.10 -4.23
N ASP A 18 -1.88 -9.05 -4.43
CA ASP A 18 -2.92 -9.35 -3.45
C ASP A 18 -2.40 -10.42 -2.47
N ALA A 19 -2.01 -9.95 -1.29
CA ALA A 19 -1.51 -10.74 -0.18
C ALA A 19 -2.55 -10.88 0.95
N ALA A 20 -3.84 -10.84 0.64
CA ALA A 20 -4.90 -10.91 1.66
C ALA A 20 -4.76 -12.11 2.64
N HIS A 21 -4.19 -13.23 2.21
CA HIS A 21 -3.98 -14.45 3.01
C HIS A 21 -2.51 -14.71 3.37
N ALA A 22 -1.60 -13.79 3.04
CA ALA A 22 -0.16 -14.02 3.06
C ALA A 22 0.57 -13.17 4.10
N VAL A 23 -0.13 -12.70 5.14
CA VAL A 23 0.51 -12.06 6.30
C VAL A 23 1.52 -13.05 6.90
N ASP A 24 2.77 -12.57 7.07
CA ASP A 24 3.94 -13.31 7.56
C ASP A 24 4.57 -14.34 6.59
N ALA A 25 4.01 -14.52 5.39
CA ALA A 25 4.59 -15.38 4.37
C ALA A 25 5.92 -14.80 3.83
N GLU A 26 6.73 -15.68 3.24
CA GLU A 26 8.00 -15.33 2.62
C GLU A 26 8.11 -15.97 1.24
N TYR A 27 8.78 -15.28 0.32
CA TYR A 27 9.23 -15.81 -0.94
C TYR A 27 10.74 -15.68 -1.03
N LYS A 28 11.44 -16.82 -1.14
CA LYS A 28 12.92 -16.90 -1.18
C LYS A 28 13.61 -16.10 -0.05
N GLY A 29 13.07 -16.18 1.17
CA GLY A 29 13.62 -15.50 2.36
C GLY A 29 13.28 -14.01 2.46
N ASN A 30 12.50 -13.46 1.51
CA ASN A 30 11.98 -12.10 1.59
C ASN A 30 10.52 -12.13 2.02
N LYS A 31 10.14 -11.31 3.01
CA LYS A 31 8.75 -11.18 3.46
C LYS A 31 7.86 -10.66 2.33
N ILE A 32 6.69 -11.27 2.18
CA ILE A 32 5.61 -10.73 1.35
C ILE A 32 5.26 -9.34 1.87
N GLY A 33 5.08 -8.37 0.96
CA GLY A 33 5.00 -6.93 1.27
C GLY A 33 6.27 -6.12 0.98
N ASN A 34 7.37 -6.78 0.62
CA ASN A 34 8.66 -6.13 0.32
C ASN A 34 9.19 -6.43 -1.09
N ILE A 35 8.38 -7.06 -1.95
CA ILE A 35 8.83 -7.58 -3.26
C ILE A 35 8.24 -6.77 -4.42
N SER A 36 6.94 -6.46 -4.36
CA SER A 36 6.19 -5.77 -5.41
C SER A 36 6.18 -4.25 -5.21
N ASP A 37 5.77 -3.47 -6.22
CA ASP A 37 5.58 -2.02 -6.06
C ASP A 37 4.54 -1.69 -4.99
N LEU A 38 3.48 -2.49 -4.97
CA LEU A 38 2.40 -2.43 -3.99
C LEU A 38 2.01 -3.85 -3.57
N THR A 39 1.80 -4.05 -2.28
CA THR A 39 1.21 -5.30 -1.76
C THR A 39 0.05 -4.97 -0.83
N VAL A 40 -1.08 -5.64 -1.01
CA VAL A 40 -2.33 -5.41 -0.26
C VAL A 40 -2.60 -6.57 0.69
N PHE A 41 -2.87 -6.26 1.94
CA PHE A 41 -3.27 -7.22 2.99
C PHE A 41 -4.72 -6.97 3.42
N SER A 42 -5.40 -8.03 3.85
CA SER A 42 -6.74 -7.99 4.42
C SER A 42 -6.70 -8.43 5.88
N PHE A 43 -7.47 -7.72 6.71
CA PHE A 43 -7.61 -7.99 8.14
C PHE A 43 -9.08 -8.28 8.53
N HIS A 44 -9.86 -8.79 7.58
CA HIS A 44 -11.21 -9.33 7.82
C HIS A 44 -11.15 -10.52 8.81
N PRO A 45 -12.23 -10.85 9.57
CA PRO A 45 -12.16 -11.82 10.68
C PRO A 45 -11.75 -13.24 10.29
N VAL A 46 -11.84 -13.59 9.00
CA VAL A 46 -11.49 -14.93 8.47
C VAL A 46 -10.07 -15.00 7.89
N LYS A 47 -9.24 -13.98 8.09
CA LYS A 47 -7.85 -13.90 7.63
C LYS A 47 -6.87 -14.25 8.76
N ASN A 48 -5.59 -14.42 8.42
CA ASN A 48 -4.53 -14.84 9.34
C ASN A 48 -4.33 -13.88 10.53
N MET A 49 -4.60 -12.58 10.32
CA MET A 49 -4.58 -11.52 11.33
C MET A 49 -5.81 -10.64 11.12
N THR A 50 -6.41 -10.11 12.20
CA THR A 50 -7.64 -9.31 12.09
C THR A 50 -7.60 -8.02 12.90
N THR A 51 -8.28 -6.99 12.38
CA THR A 51 -8.60 -5.73 13.05
C THR A 51 -10.12 -5.55 13.21
N ALA A 52 -10.84 -6.67 13.36
CA ALA A 52 -12.27 -6.83 13.05
C ALA A 52 -12.54 -6.60 11.56
N GLU A 53 -12.38 -5.39 11.06
CA GLU A 53 -12.40 -5.08 9.64
C GLU A 53 -11.18 -4.23 9.30
N GLY A 54 -10.63 -4.39 8.10
CA GLY A 54 -9.51 -3.55 7.67
C GLY A 54 -8.63 -4.16 6.60
N GLY A 55 -7.62 -3.39 6.22
CA GLY A 55 -6.59 -3.79 5.29
C GLY A 55 -5.41 -2.82 5.34
N MET A 56 -4.34 -3.20 4.66
CA MET A 56 -3.10 -2.42 4.60
C MET A 56 -2.53 -2.50 3.19
N VAL A 57 -1.92 -1.42 2.75
CA VAL A 57 -1.09 -1.41 1.54
C VAL A 57 0.33 -1.09 1.96
N THR A 58 1.28 -1.86 1.46
CA THR A 58 2.72 -1.67 1.68
C THR A 58 3.38 -1.30 0.35
N THR A 59 4.41 -0.44 0.41
CA THR A 59 5.21 -0.01 -0.72
C THR A 59 6.55 0.50 -0.23
N ASN A 60 7.60 0.32 -1.03
CA ASN A 60 8.92 0.94 -0.81
C ASN A 60 9.11 2.22 -1.65
N ASN A 61 8.08 2.65 -2.39
CA ASN A 61 8.15 3.82 -3.24
C ASN A 61 7.48 5.02 -2.58
N ASP A 62 8.27 5.99 -2.12
CA ASP A 62 7.79 7.21 -1.46
C ASP A 62 6.72 7.95 -2.29
N LYS A 63 6.84 7.96 -3.62
CA LYS A 63 5.86 8.62 -4.48
C LYS A 63 4.51 7.89 -4.49
N LEU A 64 4.51 6.56 -4.42
CA LEU A 64 3.29 5.78 -4.29
C LEU A 64 2.71 5.93 -2.88
N TYR A 65 3.55 5.91 -1.85
CA TYR A 65 3.16 6.13 -0.47
C TYR A 65 2.38 7.44 -0.28
N GLU A 66 2.91 8.57 -0.77
CA GLU A 66 2.23 9.87 -0.68
C GLU A 66 0.90 9.88 -1.43
N LYS A 67 0.83 9.23 -2.61
CA LYS A 67 -0.42 9.08 -3.35
C LYS A 67 -1.44 8.25 -2.59
N LEU A 68 -1.04 7.13 -1.97
CA LEU A 68 -1.93 6.29 -1.17
C LEU A 68 -2.49 7.05 0.03
N LEU A 69 -1.65 7.84 0.72
CA LEU A 69 -2.09 8.68 1.82
C LEU A 69 -3.16 9.68 1.38
N MET A 70 -2.94 10.36 0.25
CA MET A 70 -3.94 11.28 -0.32
C MET A 70 -5.23 10.53 -0.67
N PHE A 71 -5.15 9.41 -1.39
CA PHE A 71 -6.35 8.69 -1.84
C PHE A 71 -7.17 8.08 -0.70
N ARG A 72 -6.52 7.64 0.39
CA ARG A 72 -7.20 7.08 1.56
C ARG A 72 -8.17 8.07 2.22
N THR A 73 -7.91 9.37 2.11
CA THR A 73 -8.72 10.43 2.70
C THR A 73 -9.33 11.36 1.64
N HIS A 74 -9.82 10.81 0.53
CA HIS A 74 -10.50 11.57 -0.54
C HIS A 74 -9.68 12.73 -1.13
N GLY A 75 -8.35 12.64 -1.13
CA GLY A 75 -7.46 13.70 -1.60
C GLY A 75 -7.31 14.88 -0.64
N ILE A 76 -7.80 14.78 0.60
CA ILE A 76 -7.66 15.82 1.61
C ILE A 76 -6.18 15.90 2.02
N THR A 77 -5.54 17.02 1.70
CA THR A 77 -4.19 17.34 2.16
C THR A 77 -4.23 18.17 3.43
N LYS A 78 -3.18 18.11 4.26
CA LYS A 78 -3.07 18.91 5.49
C LYS A 78 -3.22 20.42 5.25
N ASP A 79 -2.94 20.89 4.04
CA ASP A 79 -3.10 22.29 3.63
C ASP A 79 -4.54 22.76 3.56
N ALA A 80 -5.53 21.86 3.47
CA ALA A 80 -6.94 22.24 3.51
C ALA A 80 -7.32 22.89 4.86
N VAL A 81 -6.70 22.46 5.95
CA VAL A 81 -6.89 23.03 7.31
C VAL A 81 -6.24 24.42 7.40
N ASN A 82 -5.09 24.63 6.77
CA ASN A 82 -4.40 25.92 6.73
C ASN A 82 -5.06 26.95 5.79
N ARG A 83 -5.91 26.51 4.85
CA ARG A 83 -6.55 27.39 3.85
C ARG A 83 -7.65 28.28 4.44
N PHE A 84 -8.26 27.87 5.56
CA PHE A 84 -9.32 28.63 6.25
C PHE A 84 -8.85 29.30 7.56
N GLY A 85 -7.59 29.10 7.95
CA GLY A 85 -6.98 29.72 9.13
C GLY A 85 -6.24 31.02 8.81
N LYS A 86 -6.91 32.04 8.27
CA LYS A 86 -6.43 33.42 8.42
C LYS A 86 -7.06 34.01 9.67
N SER A 87 -6.23 34.24 10.67
CA SER A 87 -6.56 34.91 11.92
C SER A 87 -7.29 36.22 11.65
N SER A 88 -8.43 36.37 12.30
CA SER A 88 -9.06 37.64 12.61
C SER A 88 -8.01 38.65 13.10
N THR A 89 -7.93 39.80 12.43
CA THR A 89 -7.46 41.06 13.04
C THR A 89 -8.34 41.44 14.21
#